data_AF-A0A8C1PXF9-F1
#
_entry.id   AF-A0A8C1PXF9-F1
#
_cell.length_a   1.000
_cell.length_b   1.000
_cell.length_c   1.000
_cell.angle_alpha   90.00
_cell.angle_beta   90.00
_cell.angle_gamma   90.00
#
_symmetry.space_group_name_H-M   'P 1'
#
loop_
_entity.id
_entity.type
_entity.pdbx_description
1 polymer ?
#
loop_
_entity_poly.entity_id
_entity_poly.type
_entity_poly.pdbx_seq_one_letter_code
_entity_poly.pdbx_strand_id
1 'polypeptide(L)' 'MATAGKVIKCRAAVAWEPNAPLVIEEIEVGPPHEGEIRIKVGNVK' A
#
# COMPACT_ATOMS: atom_id res chain seq x y z
N MET A 1 -12.56 9.90 8.20
CA MET A 1 -12.44 8.59 8.87
C MET A 1 -10.98 8.35 9.22
N ALA A 2 -10.65 8.09 10.48
CA ALA A 2 -9.27 7.80 10.90
C ALA A 2 -8.93 6.33 10.61
N THR A 3 -7.82 6.08 9.91
CA THR A 3 -7.31 4.74 9.58
C THR A 3 -6.18 4.28 10.51
N ALA A 4 -5.81 5.11 11.50
CA ALA A 4 -4.76 4.80 12.48
C ALA A 4 -5.08 3.50 13.24
N GLY A 5 -4.07 2.64 13.42
CA GLY A 5 -4.20 1.35 14.12
C GLY A 5 -4.99 0.27 13.38
N LYS A 6 -5.45 0.51 12.15
CA LYS A 6 -6.23 -0.45 11.36
C LYS A 6 -5.51 -0.87 10.10
N VAL A 7 -5.76 -2.11 9.66
CA VAL A 7 -5.44 -2.56 8.29
C VAL A 7 -6.24 -1.71 7.31
N ILE A 8 -5.60 -1.29 6.22
CA ILE A 8 -6.27 -0.57 5.12
C ILE A 8 -6.25 -1.42 3.86
N LYS A 9 -7.29 -1.26 3.04
CA LYS A 9 -7.33 -1.80 1.68
C LYS A 9 -7.04 -0.69 0.68
N CYS A 10 -6.08 -0.90 -0.22
CA CYS A 10 -5.76 0.06 -1.27
C CYS A 10 -5.27 -0.63 -2.53
N ARG A 11 -5.31 0.10 -3.66
CA ARG A 11 -4.76 -0.38 -4.92
C ARG A 11 -3.23 -0.28 -4.92
N ALA A 12 -2.58 -1.31 -5.44
CA ALA A 12 -1.15 -1.34 -5.70
C ALA A 12 -0.87 -1.97 -7.07
N ALA A 13 0.32 -1.68 -7.61
CA ALA A 13 0.87 -2.39 -8.76
C ALA A 13 1.83 -3.47 -8.24
N VAL A 14 1.46 -4.73 -8.39
CA VAL A 14 2.18 -5.88 -7.81
C VAL A 14 2.96 -6.60 -8.91
N ALA A 15 4.24 -6.87 -8.63
CA ALA A 15 5.10 -7.70 -9.47
C ALA A 15 5.11 -9.13 -8.94
N TRP A 16 4.38 -10.03 -9.58
CA TRP A 16 4.32 -11.44 -9.20
C TRP A 16 5.51 -12.25 -9.72
N GLU A 17 6.00 -11.91 -10.91
CA GLU A 17 7.08 -12.63 -11.58
C GLU A 17 8.04 -11.66 -12.29
N PRO A 18 9.33 -12.01 -12.42
CA PRO A 18 10.28 -11.20 -13.20
C PRO A 18 9.85 -11.08 -14.67
N ASN A 19 9.97 -9.89 -15.25
CA ASN A 19 9.65 -9.59 -16.66
C ASN A 19 8.17 -9.76 -17.06
N ALA A 20 7.25 -9.94 -16.11
CA ALA A 20 5.82 -9.89 -16.35
C ALA A 20 5.28 -8.45 -16.19
N PRO A 21 4.15 -8.10 -16.86
CA PRO A 21 3.45 -6.86 -16.56
C PRO A 21 3.01 -6.79 -15.10
N LEU A 22 3.01 -5.58 -14.54
CA LEU A 22 2.47 -5.35 -13.20
C LEU A 22 0.97 -5.57 -13.18
N VAL A 23 0.48 -6.18 -12.10
CA VAL A 23 -0.96 -6.37 -11.87
C VAL A 23 -1.48 -5.29 -10.95
N ILE A 24 -2.55 -4.60 -11.36
CA ILE A 24 -3.24 -3.62 -10.50
C ILE A 24 -4.31 -4.33 -9.69
N GLU A 25 -4.08 -4.49 -8.39
CA GLU A 25 -4.99 -5.21 -7.50
C GLU A 25 -5.14 -4.53 -6.13
N GLU A 26 -6.13 -4.99 -5.36
CA GLU A 26 -6.36 -4.52 -3.99
C GLU A 26 -5.50 -5.34 -3.02
N ILE A 27 -4.74 -4.64 -2.17
CA ILE A 27 -3.90 -5.24 -1.14
C ILE A 27 -4.30 -4.74 0.25
N GLU A 28 -3.90 -5.50 1.27
CA GLU A 28 -4.00 -5.10 2.67
C GLU A 28 -2.67 -4.53 3.16
N VAL A 29 -2.70 -3.31 3.71
CA VAL A 29 -1.55 -2.67 4.34
C VAL A 29 -1.80 -2.57 5.84
N GLY A 30 -0.94 -3.25 6.62
CA GLY A 30 -0.99 -3.24 8.08
C GLY A 30 -0.74 -1.84 8.68
N PRO A 31 -1.06 -1.63 9.97
CA PRO A 31 -0.65 -0.42 10.68
C PRO A 31 0.89 -0.37 10.82
N PRO A 32 1.51 0.82 10.92
CA PRO A 32 2.95 0.92 11.18
C PRO A 32 3.28 0.42 12.59
N HIS A 33 4.42 -0.24 12.74
CA HIS A 33 5.01 -0.63 14.02
C HIS A 33 5.84 0.52 14.65
N GLU A 34 6.48 0.26 15.78
CA GLU A 34 7.33 1.24 16.46
C GLU A 34 8.46 1.72 15.55
N GLY A 35 8.56 3.04 15.36
CA GLY A 35 9.54 3.67 14.48
C GLY A 35 9.19 3.65 12.98
N GLU A 36 8.08 3.04 12.57
CA GLU A 36 7.63 3.01 11.18
C GLU A 36 6.66 4.15 10.83
N ILE A 37 6.60 4.50 9.54
CA ILE A 37 5.68 5.52 9.02
C ILE A 37 4.91 4.92 7.85
N ARG A 38 3.58 4.97 7.91
CA ARG A 38 2.70 4.59 6.80
C ARG A 38 2.25 5.83 6.02
N ILE A 39 2.64 5.90 4.75
CA ILE A 39 2.43 7.08 3.90
C ILE A 39 1.30 6.81 2.90
N LYS A 40 0.37 7.76 2.76
CA LYS A 40 -0.55 7.79 1.62
C LYS A 40 0.17 8.43 0.43
N VAL A 41 0.46 7.64 -0.59
CA VAL A 41 1.01 8.17 -1.85
C VAL A 41 -0.04 9.06 -2.51
N GLY A 42 0.29 10.33 -2.68
CA GLY A 42 -0.52 11.33 -3.36
C GLY A 42 0.19 11.85 -4.61
N ASN A 43 -0.43 12.78 -5.32
CA ASN A 43 0.21 13.43 -6.45
C ASN A 43 1.33 14.34 -5.96
N VAL A 44 2.55 14.09 -6.41
CA VAL A 44 3.61 15.10 -6.44
C VAL A 44 3.47 15.79 -7.79
N LYS A 45 3.31 17.12 -7.78
CA LYS A 45 3.31 17.90 -9.03
C LYS A 45 4.64 17.78 -9.75
#